data_AF-A0A966UZG5-F1
#
_entry.id   AF-A0A966UZG5-F1
#
_cell.length_a   1.000
_cell.length_b   1.000
_cell.length_c   1.000
_cell.angle_alpha   90.00
_cell.angle_beta   90.00
_cell.angle_gamma   90.00
#
_symmetry.space_group_name_H-M   'P 1'
#
loop_
_entity.id
_entity.type
_entity.pdbx_description
1 polymer ?
#
loop_
_entity_poly.entity_id
_entity_poly.type
_entity_poly.pdbx_seq_one_letter_code
_entity_poly.pdbx_strand_id
1 'polypeptide(L)'
;MKTLRLATRTIAALAVRPDLWVAGLSQARRLAPNRWYAQWPFLPLPAKEYLEFRILTQYGDTQRSPEVRDVIDYLEWSRDWHSTAARQRRKRRV
;
A
#
# COMPACT_ATOMS: atom_id res chain seq x y z
N MET A 1 -5.78 7.88 17.97
CA MET A 1 -6.33 8.99 17.14
C MET A 1 -5.45 9.40 15.96
N LYS A 2 -4.10 9.28 16.02
CA LYS A 2 -3.20 9.66 14.91
C LYS A 2 -3.35 8.78 13.66
N THR A 3 -3.50 7.47 13.83
CA THR A 3 -3.69 6.47 12.75
C THR A 3 -4.95 6.71 11.93
N LEU A 4 -6.06 7.07 12.57
CA LEU A 4 -7.32 7.34 11.90
C LEU A 4 -7.22 8.57 10.98
N ARG A 5 -6.56 9.64 11.45
CA ARG A 5 -6.31 10.85 10.65
C ARG A 5 -5.40 10.58 9.45
N LEU A 6 -4.38 9.73 9.62
CA LEU A 6 -3.52 9.30 8.53
C LEU A 6 -4.34 8.53 7.49
N ALA A 7 -5.08 7.51 7.93
CA ALA A 7 -5.88 6.68 7.03
C ALA A 7 -6.87 7.53 6.23
N THR A 8 -7.62 8.45 6.87
CA THR A 8 -8.55 9.34 6.17
C THR A 8 -7.84 10.22 5.14
N ARG A 9 -6.67 10.78 5.47
CA ARG A 9 -5.89 11.61 4.53
C ARG A 9 -5.33 10.81 3.37
N THR A 10 -4.84 9.60 3.63
CA THR A 10 -4.37 8.69 2.58
C THR A 10 -5.51 8.27 1.66
N ILE A 11 -6.68 7.94 2.22
CA ILE A 11 -7.88 7.61 1.43
C ILE A 11 -8.32 8.81 0.59
N ALA A 12 -8.35 10.02 1.16
CA ALA A 12 -8.69 11.24 0.42
C ALA A 12 -7.69 11.53 -0.72
N ALA A 13 -6.39 11.37 -0.46
CA ALA A 13 -5.34 11.54 -1.45
C ALA A 13 -5.43 10.48 -2.58
N LEU A 14 -5.80 9.25 -2.25
CA LEU A 14 -6.05 8.19 -3.23
C LEU A 14 -7.33 8.42 -4.02
N ALA A 15 -8.39 8.95 -3.39
CA ALA A 15 -9.67 9.20 -4.04
C ALA A 15 -9.54 10.15 -5.25
N VAL A 16 -8.60 11.10 -5.21
CA VAL A 16 -8.34 12.04 -6.32
C VAL A 16 -7.34 11.52 -7.36
N ARG A 17 -6.79 10.30 -7.19
CA ARG A 17 -5.79 9.68 -8.07
C ARG A 17 -6.26 8.30 -8.57
N PRO A 18 -7.17 8.25 -9.58
CA PRO A 18 -7.80 7.01 -10.03
C PRO A 18 -6.81 6.00 -10.62
N ASP A 19 -5.70 6.49 -11.17
CA ASP A 19 -4.57 5.72 -11.68
C ASP A 19 -3.84 4.90 -10.61
N LEU A 20 -3.96 5.29 -9.33
CA LEU A 20 -3.36 4.58 -8.20
C LEU A 20 -4.30 3.58 -7.54
N TRP A 21 -5.59 3.53 -7.90
CA TRP A 21 -6.56 2.66 -7.23
C TRP A 21 -6.21 1.18 -7.40
N VAL A 22 -5.83 0.78 -8.61
CA VAL A 22 -5.45 -0.61 -8.92
C VAL A 22 -4.20 -0.99 -8.15
N ALA A 23 -3.19 -0.12 -8.11
CA ALA A 23 -1.96 -0.36 -7.36
C ALA A 23 -2.24 -0.42 -5.85
N GLY A 24 -3.02 0.53 -5.32
CA GLY A 24 -3.43 0.57 -3.92
C GLY A 24 -4.17 -0.69 -3.48
N LEU A 25 -5.20 -1.10 -4.23
CA LEU A 25 -5.96 -2.32 -3.92
C LEU A 25 -5.09 -3.59 -4.06
N SER A 26 -4.22 -3.64 -5.06
CA SER A 26 -3.32 -4.77 -5.26
C SER A 26 -2.33 -4.92 -4.10
N GLN A 27 -1.73 -3.81 -3.64
CA GLN A 27 -0.82 -3.85 -2.49
C GLN A 27 -1.59 -4.17 -1.20
N ALA A 28 -2.75 -3.55 -0.98
CA ALA A 28 -3.60 -3.83 0.18
C ALA A 28 -3.95 -5.32 0.26
N ARG A 29 -4.42 -5.92 -0.84
CA ARG A 29 -4.72 -7.36 -0.92
C ARG A 29 -3.49 -8.24 -0.70
N ARG A 30 -2.34 -7.85 -1.24
CA ARG A 30 -1.10 -8.64 -1.13
C ARG A 30 -0.54 -8.66 0.29
N LEU A 31 -0.76 -7.60 1.04
CA LEU A 31 -0.27 -7.42 2.41
C LEU A 31 -1.32 -7.82 3.46
N ALA A 32 -2.57 -8.02 3.04
CA ALA A 32 -3.63 -8.49 3.91
C ALA A 32 -3.38 -9.95 4.35
N PRO A 33 -3.70 -10.30 5.60
CA PRO A 33 -3.59 -11.66 6.10
C PRO A 33 -4.55 -12.61 5.34
N ASN A 34 -4.21 -13.90 5.32
CA ASN A 34 -5.10 -14.92 4.78
C ASN A 34 -6.47 -14.85 5.49
N ARG A 35 -7.56 -14.96 4.72
CA ARG A 35 -8.95 -14.89 5.22
C ARG A 35 -9.33 -13.55 5.86
N TRP A 36 -8.73 -12.42 5.45
CA TRP A 36 -9.16 -11.07 5.84
C TRP A 36 -10.66 -10.83 5.66
N TYR A 37 -11.31 -11.49 4.70
CA TYR A 37 -12.76 -11.42 4.43
C TYR A 37 -13.63 -12.16 5.46
N ALA A 38 -13.04 -12.96 6.35
CA ALA A 38 -13.76 -13.70 7.39
C ALA A 38 -13.83 -12.95 8.73
N GLN A 39 -13.14 -11.81 8.84
CA GLN A 39 -13.07 -11.00 10.05
C GLN A 39 -13.45 -9.55 9.73
N TRP A 40 -14.30 -8.97 10.56
CA TRP A 40 -14.59 -7.54 10.48
C TRP A 40 -13.29 -6.74 10.66
N PRO A 41 -12.99 -5.69 9.86
CA PRO A 41 -13.90 -4.91 9.02
C PRO A 41 -14.09 -5.41 7.58
N PHE A 42 -13.71 -6.66 7.25
CA PHE A 42 -13.84 -7.25 5.90
C PHE A 42 -13.13 -6.45 4.80
N LEU A 43 -12.13 -5.66 5.17
CA LEU A 43 -11.27 -4.95 4.23
C LEU A 43 -9.90 -5.63 4.18
N PRO A 44 -9.22 -5.62 3.02
CA PRO A 44 -7.86 -6.11 2.88
C PRO A 44 -6.87 -5.13 3.53
N LEU A 45 -6.93 -4.98 4.85
CA LEU A 45 -6.00 -4.13 5.60
C LEU A 45 -4.70 -4.90 5.85
N PRO A 46 -3.52 -4.27 5.69
CA PRO A 46 -2.26 -4.86 6.06
C PRO A 46 -2.24 -5.26 7.54
N ALA A 47 -1.58 -6.37 7.87
CA ALA A 47 -1.40 -6.81 9.24
C ALA A 47 -0.64 -5.76 10.08
N LYS A 48 -0.95 -5.66 11.38
CA LYS A 48 -0.33 -4.66 12.27
C LYS A 48 1.17 -4.89 12.39
N GLU A 49 1.58 -6.15 12.48
CA GLU A 49 2.97 -6.60 12.59
C GLU A 49 3.75 -6.20 11.32
N TYR A 50 3.12 -6.30 10.16
CA TYR A 50 3.71 -5.83 8.90
C TYR A 50 3.92 -4.31 8.92
N LEU A 51 2.94 -3.54 9.40
CA LEU A 51 3.05 -2.08 9.47
C LEU A 51 4.13 -1.64 10.47
N GLU A 52 4.23 -2.30 11.63
CA GLU A 52 5.28 -2.03 12.63
C GLU A 52 6.67 -2.29 12.05
N PHE A 53 6.86 -3.44 11.40
CA PHE A 53 8.09 -3.76 10.69
C PHE A 53 8.41 -2.73 9.60
N ARG A 54 7.40 -2.29 8.83
CA ARG A 54 7.57 -1.31 7.76
C ARG A 54 8.00 0.05 8.29
N ILE A 55 7.40 0.51 9.39
CA ILE A 55 7.76 1.77 10.05
C ILE A 55 9.20 1.69 10.59
N LEU A 56 9.53 0.60 11.28
CA LEU A 56 10.88 0.38 11.82
C LEU A 56 11.95 0.41 10.73
N THR A 57 11.72 -0.28 9.61
CA THR A 57 12.69 -0.35 8.50
C THR A 57 12.79 0.94 7.70
N GLN A 58 11.69 1.67 7.52
CA GLN A 58 11.67 2.92 6.76
C GLN A 58 12.28 4.09 7.55
N TYR A 59 11.94 4.21 8.84
CA TYR A 59 12.25 5.39 9.64
C TYR A 59 13.27 5.15 10.76
N GLY A 60 13.62 3.89 11.04
CA GLY A 60 14.50 3.53 12.16
C GLY A 60 13.87 3.68 13.55
N ASP A 61 12.60 4.10 13.63
CA ASP A 61 11.87 4.36 14.87
C ASP A 61 10.40 3.94 14.71
N THR A 62 9.93 3.03 15.57
CA THR A 62 8.54 2.55 15.59
C THR A 62 7.53 3.61 16.02
N GLN A 63 7.97 4.68 16.69
CA GLN A 63 7.12 5.78 17.12
C GLN A 63 6.90 6.84 16.04
N ARG A 64 7.69 6.80 14.96
CA ARG A 64 7.52 7.74 13.85
C ARG A 64 6.22 7.44 13.10
N SER A 65 5.38 8.46 12.97
CA SER A 65 4.14 8.34 12.20
C SER A 65 4.47 8.32 10.71
N PRO A 66 3.90 7.38 9.93
CA PRO A 66 4.04 7.40 8.48
C PRO A 66 3.54 8.73 7.89
N GLU A 67 4.10 9.16 6.77
CA GLU A 67 3.60 10.32 6.04
C GLU A 67 2.71 9.89 4.87
N VAL A 68 1.67 10.68 4.58
CA VAL A 68 0.76 10.39 3.45
C VAL A 68 1.53 10.41 2.13
N ARG A 69 2.49 11.32 1.99
CA ARG A 69 3.34 11.42 0.80
C ARG A 69 4.10 10.13 0.54
N ASP A 70 4.71 9.55 1.57
CA ASP A 70 5.48 8.30 1.43
C ASP A 70 4.60 7.14 0.94
N VAL A 71 3.32 7.10 1.34
CA VAL A 71 2.37 6.10 0.83
C VAL A 71 2.07 6.32 -0.65
N ILE A 72 1.87 7.56 -1.08
CA ILE A 72 1.61 7.90 -2.48
C ILE A 72 2.83 7.59 -3.35
N ASP A 73 4.02 8.04 -2.93
CA ASP A 73 5.28 7.79 -3.64
C ASP A 73 5.55 6.29 -3.79
N TYR A 74 5.25 5.50 -2.74
CA TYR A 74 5.36 4.05 -2.79
C TYR A 74 4.40 3.41 -3.82
N LEU A 75 3.15 3.90 -3.90
CA LEU A 75 2.16 3.36 -4.83
C LEU A 75 2.45 3.74 -6.28
N GLU A 76 2.95 4.96 -6.53
CA GLU A 76 3.44 5.40 -7.83
C GLU A 76 4.58 4.51 -8.30
N TRP A 77 5.60 4.33 -7.45
CA TRP A 77 6.70 3.42 -7.73
C TRP A 77 6.22 1.98 -7.99
N SER A 78 5.30 1.47 -7.17
CA SER A 78 4.77 0.12 -7.31
C SER A 78 4.06 -0.08 -8.66
N ARG A 79 3.22 0.88 -9.06
CA ARG A 79 2.54 0.86 -10.36
C ARG A 79 3.56 0.83 -11.50
N ASP A 80 4.53 1.73 -11.46
CA ASP A 80 5.52 1.88 -12.52
C ASP A 80 6.39 0.62 -12.64
N TRP A 81 6.80 0.02 -11.52
CA TRP A 81 7.50 -1.26 -11.47
C TRP A 81 6.68 -2.41 -12.10
N HIS A 82 5.39 -2.49 -11.80
CA HIS A 82 4.53 -3.52 -12.41
C HIS A 82 4.37 -3.31 -13.92
N SER A 83 4.31 -2.06 -14.37
CA SER A 83 4.24 -1.71 -15.80
C SER A 83 5.51 -2.11 -16.55
N THR A 84 6.69 -1.85 -15.96
CA THR A 84 7.99 -2.19 -16.57
C THR A 84 8.20 -3.70 -16.58
N ALA A 85 7.88 -4.39 -15.50
CA ALA A 85 7.95 -5.85 -15.41
C ALA A 85 7.02 -6.53 -16.44
N ALA A 86 5.80 -6.03 -16.63
CA ALA A 86 4.87 -6.56 -17.63
C ALA A 86 5.41 -6.38 -19.05
N ARG A 87 5.99 -5.22 -19.36
CA ARG A 87 6.63 -4.94 -20.65
C ARG A 87 7.81 -5.87 -20.92
N GLN A 88 8.66 -6.11 -19.92
CA GLN A 88 9.82 -7.00 -20.05
C GLN A 88 9.39 -8.46 -20.29
N ARG A 89 8.34 -8.94 -19.62
CA ARG A 89 7.79 -10.28 -19.85
C ARG A 89 7.25 -10.48 -21.27
N ARG A 90 6.61 -9.45 -21.85
CA ARG A 90 6.15 -9.50 -23.25
C ARG A 90 7.31 -9.60 -24.23
N LYS A 91 8.37 -8.79 -24.06
CA LYS A 91 9.56 -8.83 -24.91
C LYS A 91 10.29 -10.18 -24.90
N ARG A 92 10.24 -10.93 -23.79
CA ARG A 92 10.87 -12.26 -23.67
C ARG A 92 10.09 -13.40 -24.34
N ARG A 93 8.84 -13.17 -24.76
CA ARG A 93 7.98 -14.19 -25.38
C ARG A 93 7.94 -14.12 -26.91
N VAL A 94 8.59 -13.12 -27.49
CA VAL A 94 8.77 -12.90 -28.94
C VAL A 94 10.23 -13.19 -29.25
#